data_AF-A0A4Y2C4C5-F1
#
_entry.id   AF-A0A4Y2C4C5-F1
#
_cell.length_a   1.000
_cell.length_b   1.000
_cell.length_c   1.000
_cell.angle_alpha   90.00
_cell.angle_beta   90.00
_cell.angle_gamma   90.00
#
_symmetry.space_group_name_H-M   'P 1'
#
loop_
_entity.id
_entity.type
_entity.pdbx_description
1 polymer ?
#
loop_
_entity_poly.entity_id
_entity_poly.type
_entity_poly.pdbx_seq_one_letter_code
_entity_poly.pdbx_strand_id
1 'polypeptide(L)'
;MFYNIFDTVPERPVDNTDNLYFVLHGCSLIHRVVWPKQETFGDVYTTYMSYIKRHYGDEVTVVFDGYTESNVKTKTIERQRRRIKRTSREIIFNESTVLLDPQRQFLSNLANKEFFISQTRWPLGERRHMHVCSNR
;
A
#
# COMPACT_ATOMS: atom_id res chain seq x y z
N MET A 1 11.18 -11.11 8.99
CA MET A 1 11.82 -9.86 9.41
C MET A 1 12.65 -9.37 8.23
N PHE A 2 12.03 -8.74 7.22
CA PHE A 2 12.67 -8.42 5.92
C PHE A 2 12.60 -6.93 5.54
N TYR A 3 11.92 -6.10 6.33
CA TYR A 3 11.67 -4.68 5.98
C TYR A 3 12.60 -3.69 6.69
N ASN A 4 13.55 -4.19 7.51
CA ASN A 4 14.51 -3.36 8.25
C ASN A 4 15.85 -3.19 7.49
N ILE A 5 15.93 -3.60 6.22
CA ILE A 5 17.17 -3.59 5.43
C ILE A 5 17.34 -2.27 4.64
N PHE A 6 16.33 -1.41 4.65
CA PHE A 6 16.41 -0.09 4.03
C PHE A 6 16.70 0.95 5.10
N ASP A 7 17.95 1.38 5.17
CA ASP A 7 18.35 2.56 5.94
C ASP A 7 17.66 3.79 5.34
N THR A 8 17.08 4.63 6.21
CA THR A 8 16.64 5.96 5.82
C THR A 8 17.86 6.79 5.48
N VAL A 9 17.93 7.28 4.24
CA VAL A 9 19.00 8.19 3.79
C VAL A 9 19.01 9.41 4.73
N PRO A 10 20.15 9.76 5.34
CA PRO A 10 20.23 10.92 6.21
C PRO A 10 19.89 12.18 5.41
N GLU A 11 19.16 13.09 6.05
CA GLU A 11 18.78 14.39 5.46
C GLU A 11 20.03 15.11 4.97
N ARG A 12 20.11 15.32 3.66
CA ARG A 12 21.09 16.23 3.07
C ARG A 12 20.48 17.63 3.10
N PRO A 13 21.20 18.66 3.58
CA PRO A 13 20.82 20.03 3.29
C PRO A 13 21.13 20.27 1.81
N VAL A 14 20.15 19.97 0.96
CA VAL A 14 20.25 20.26 -0.48
C VAL A 14 19.69 21.67 -0.64
N ASP A 15 20.59 22.64 -0.73
CA ASP A 15 20.25 23.93 -1.33
C ASP A 15 19.79 23.65 -2.77
N ASN A 16 18.53 23.99 -3.06
CA ASN A 16 17.78 23.79 -4.31
C ASN A 16 17.04 22.43 -4.46
N THR A 17 15.91 22.29 -3.75
CA THR A 17 14.99 21.14 -3.78
C THR A 17 13.72 21.37 -4.60
N ASP A 18 13.70 22.33 -5.53
CA ASP A 18 12.43 22.80 -6.09
C ASP A 18 11.69 21.78 -6.99
N ASN A 19 12.24 20.59 -7.27
CA ASN A 19 11.56 19.57 -8.10
C ASN A 19 11.96 18.10 -7.75
N LEU A 20 11.85 17.67 -6.49
CA LEU A 20 12.03 16.25 -6.14
C LEU A 20 10.68 15.51 -6.21
N TYR A 21 10.52 14.65 -7.21
CA TYR A 21 9.36 13.76 -7.33
C TYR A 21 9.60 12.41 -6.65
N PHE A 22 8.82 12.09 -5.61
CA PHE A 22 8.89 10.78 -4.96
C PHE A 22 7.97 9.78 -5.65
N VAL A 23 8.50 8.61 -6.03
CA VAL A 23 7.71 7.48 -6.51
C VAL A 23 7.79 6.34 -5.49
N LEU A 24 6.67 6.02 -4.85
CA LEU A 24 6.58 4.98 -3.83
C LEU A 24 6.00 3.69 -4.40
N HIS A 25 6.60 2.57 -4.03
CA HIS A 25 6.03 1.26 -4.28
C HIS A 25 4.88 0.97 -3.30
N GLY A 26 3.63 1.04 -3.77
CA GLY A 26 2.41 0.90 -2.96
C GLY A 26 2.32 -0.44 -2.23
N CYS A 27 2.77 -1.53 -2.86
CA CYS A 27 2.82 -2.85 -2.21
C CYS A 27 3.78 -2.91 -1.01
N SER A 28 4.78 -2.02 -0.93
CA SER A 28 5.63 -1.88 0.27
C SER A 28 4.94 -1.00 1.33
N LEU A 29 4.34 0.10 0.88
CA LEU A 29 3.64 1.05 1.74
C LEU A 29 2.55 0.37 2.58
N ILE A 30 1.76 -0.53 1.98
CA ILE A 30 0.67 -1.23 2.68
C ILE A 30 1.11 -2.12 3.84
N HIS A 31 2.39 -2.52 3.87
CA HIS A 31 2.96 -3.32 4.95
C HIS A 31 3.70 -2.46 5.98
N ARG A 32 3.99 -1.21 5.65
CA ARG A 32 4.81 -0.29 6.46
C ARG A 32 3.96 0.56 7.39
N VAL A 33 2.82 1.08 6.90
CA VAL A 33 1.91 1.89 7.71
C VAL A 33 1.16 0.99 8.68
N VAL A 34 1.29 1.26 9.98
CA VAL A 34 0.62 0.48 11.03
C VAL A 34 -0.83 0.89 11.12
N TRP A 35 -1.74 -0.10 11.12
CA TRP A 35 -3.18 0.15 11.27
C TRP A 35 -3.55 0.24 12.75
N PRO A 36 -4.20 1.32 13.21
CA PRO A 36 -4.74 1.37 14.55
C PRO A 36 -5.84 0.32 14.73
N LYS A 37 -6.05 -0.13 15.97
CA LYS A 37 -7.10 -1.12 16.27
C LYS A 37 -8.46 -0.43 16.37
N GLN A 38 -9.51 -1.11 15.90
CA GLN A 38 -10.92 -0.68 16.04
C GLN A 38 -11.28 0.61 15.30
N GLU A 39 -10.52 0.96 14.26
CA GLU A 39 -10.78 2.10 13.39
C GLU A 39 -11.53 1.67 12.13
N THR A 40 -12.16 2.62 11.43
CA THR A 40 -12.81 2.34 10.15
C THR A 40 -11.77 2.27 9.01
N PHE A 41 -12.14 1.71 7.85
CA PHE A 41 -11.26 1.76 6.68
C PHE A 41 -10.97 3.19 6.21
N GLY A 42 -11.90 4.14 6.42
CA GLY A 42 -11.69 5.57 6.17
C GLY A 42 -10.55 6.16 7.01
N ASP A 43 -10.51 5.80 8.29
CA ASP A 43 -9.44 6.23 9.21
C ASP A 43 -8.10 5.60 8.82
N VAL A 44 -8.12 4.35 8.37
CA VAL A 44 -6.94 3.67 7.79
C VAL A 44 -6.43 4.45 6.56
N TYR A 45 -7.30 4.85 5.62
CA TYR A 45 -6.91 5.66 4.47
C TYR A 45 -6.31 7.00 4.90
N THR A 46 -6.92 7.67 5.87
CA THR A 46 -6.40 8.92 6.46
C THR A 46 -5.02 8.73 7.09
N THR A 47 -4.78 7.58 7.73
CA THR A 47 -3.47 7.21 8.27
C THR A 47 -2.42 7.07 7.17
N TYR A 48 -2.75 6.44 6.04
CA TYR A 48 -1.85 6.39 4.88
C TYR A 48 -1.53 7.78 4.33
N MET A 49 -2.53 8.68 4.25
CA MET A 49 -2.31 10.04 3.75
C MET A 49 -1.35 10.80 4.65
N SER A 50 -1.62 10.74 5.95
CA SER A 50 -0.81 11.40 6.97
C SER A 50 0.62 10.87 6.97
N TYR A 51 0.79 9.55 6.78
CA TYR A 51 2.11 8.93 6.67
C TYR A 51 2.86 9.42 5.42
N ILE A 52 2.23 9.39 4.25
CA ILE A 52 2.87 9.84 3.00
C ILE A 52 3.28 11.31 3.13
N LYS A 53 2.35 12.18 3.52
CA LYS A 53 2.60 13.61 3.67
C LYS A 53 3.72 13.91 4.65
N ARG A 54 3.73 13.24 5.80
CA ARG A 54 4.75 13.43 6.84
C ARG A 54 6.15 13.00 6.41
N HIS A 55 6.26 11.95 5.60
CA HIS A 55 7.56 11.34 5.26
C HIS A 55 8.10 11.71 3.88
N TYR A 56 7.24 12.13 2.96
CA TYR A 56 7.60 12.34 1.55
C TYR A 56 7.04 13.66 0.98
N GLY A 57 6.25 14.43 1.74
CA GLY A 57 5.67 15.69 1.30
C GLY A 57 4.35 15.53 0.53
N ASP A 58 3.93 16.61 -0.13
CA ASP A 58 2.63 16.70 -0.81
C ASP A 58 2.66 16.18 -2.26
N GLU A 59 3.83 16.18 -2.92
CA GLU A 59 4.00 15.72 -4.31
C GLU A 59 4.63 14.33 -4.37
N VAL A 60 3.80 13.30 -4.19
CA VAL A 60 4.26 11.91 -4.11
C VAL A 60 3.40 11.04 -5.00
N THR A 61 4.01 10.26 -5.88
CA THR A 61 3.28 9.29 -6.69
C THR A 61 3.38 7.89 -6.09
N VAL A 62 2.24 7.28 -5.72
CA VAL A 62 2.20 5.89 -5.23
C VAL A 62 1.79 4.94 -6.35
N VAL A 63 2.66 3.98 -6.67
CA VAL A 63 2.45 3.01 -7.74
C VAL A 63 2.22 1.63 -7.16
N PHE A 64 1.06 1.05 -7.45
CA PHE A 64 0.79 -0.36 -7.19
C PHE A 64 1.11 -1.17 -8.44
N ASP A 65 1.82 -2.29 -8.27
CA ASP A 65 2.07 -3.19 -9.38
C ASP A 65 0.75 -3.77 -9.90
N GLY A 66 0.49 -3.57 -11.19
CA GLY A 66 -0.53 -4.32 -11.91
C GLY A 66 -0.05 -5.75 -12.06
N TYR A 67 -0.74 -6.70 -11.42
CA TYR A 67 -0.48 -8.11 -11.64
C TYR A 67 -1.08 -8.49 -12.99
N THR A 68 -0.26 -8.55 -14.04
CA THR A 68 -0.64 -9.31 -15.24
C THR A 68 -0.54 -10.79 -14.91
N GLU A 69 -1.63 -11.53 -15.12
CA GLU A 69 -1.69 -12.99 -15.00
C GLU A 69 -0.90 -13.70 -16.11
N SER A 70 0.12 -13.06 -16.70
CA SER A 70 0.89 -13.65 -17.78
C SER A 70 1.83 -14.72 -17.23
N ASN A 71 1.33 -15.95 -17.37
CA ASN A 71 1.93 -17.27 -17.28
C ASN A 71 3.47 -17.39 -17.10
N VAL A 72 3.83 -18.24 -16.13
CA VAL A 72 5.14 -18.85 -15.87
C VAL A 72 6.26 -17.92 -15.37
N LYS A 73 6.17 -17.49 -14.11
CA LYS A 73 7.31 -16.92 -13.34
C LYS A 73 7.28 -17.42 -11.89
N THR A 74 8.45 -17.55 -11.26
CA THR A 74 8.65 -17.91 -9.83
C THR A 74 7.72 -17.14 -8.88
N LYS A 75 7.37 -15.89 -9.22
CA LYS A 75 6.44 -15.04 -8.46
C LYS A 75 5.03 -15.64 -8.34
N THR A 76 4.50 -16.29 -9.39
CA THR A 76 3.16 -16.89 -9.39
C THR A 76 3.11 -18.15 -8.53
N ILE A 77 4.14 -18.99 -8.61
CA ILE A 77 4.26 -20.22 -7.79
C ILE A 77 4.37 -19.85 -6.31
N GLU A 78 5.22 -18.88 -5.96
CA GLU A 78 5.32 -18.40 -4.58
C GLU A 78 4.02 -17.76 -4.07
N ARG A 79 3.26 -17.07 -4.92
CA ARG A 79 1.93 -16.54 -4.57
C ARG A 79 0.95 -17.67 -4.29
N GLN A 80 0.89 -18.70 -5.14
CA GLN A 80 0.01 -19.85 -4.95
C GLN A 80 0.37 -20.62 -3.67
N ARG A 81 1.67 -20.82 -3.41
CA ARG A 81 2.16 -21.41 -2.15
C ARG A 81 1.74 -20.60 -0.93
N ARG A 82 1.81 -19.26 -0.99
CA ARG A 82 1.33 -18.38 0.08
C ARG A 82 -0.19 -18.40 0.22
N ARG A 83 -0.93 -18.55 -0.88
CA ARG A 83 -2.40 -18.64 -0.90
C ARG A 83 -2.89 -19.91 -0.19
N ILE A 84 -2.29 -21.06 -0.49
CA ILE A 84 -2.67 -22.36 0.08
C ILE A 84 -2.50 -22.41 1.62
N LYS A 85 -1.59 -21.59 2.18
CA LYS A 85 -1.30 -21.57 3.62
C LYS A 85 -2.17 -20.61 4.44
N ARG A 86 -3.18 -19.95 3.85
CA ARG A 86 -3.87 -18.82 4.51
C ARG A 86 -5.33 -19.13 4.84
N THR A 87 -5.71 -18.72 6.05
CA THR A 87 -6.99 -19.03 6.73
C THR A 87 -7.85 -17.78 6.95
N SER A 88 -7.44 -16.62 6.45
CA SER A 88 -8.17 -15.37 6.68
C SER A 88 -9.44 -15.30 5.83
N ARG A 89 -10.55 -14.93 6.46
CA ARG A 89 -11.83 -14.65 5.79
C ARG A 89 -11.71 -13.53 4.77
N GLU A 90 -12.47 -13.66 3.70
CA GLU A 90 -12.73 -12.56 2.77
C GLU A 90 -13.70 -11.59 3.44
N ILE A 91 -13.47 -10.28 3.28
CA ILE A 91 -14.26 -9.23 3.92
C ILE A 91 -14.75 -8.29 2.83
N ILE A 92 -16.07 -8.10 2.80
CA ILE A 92 -16.69 -7.01 2.04
C ILE A 92 -16.74 -5.80 2.97
N PHE A 93 -16.16 -4.69 2.55
CA PHE A 93 -16.08 -3.49 3.38
C PHE A 93 -16.21 -2.21 2.55
N ASN A 94 -16.51 -1.13 3.24
CA ASN A 94 -16.50 0.24 2.75
C ASN A 94 -15.74 1.12 3.75
N GLU A 95 -15.67 2.43 3.50
CA GLU A 95 -14.96 3.37 4.37
C GLU A 95 -15.46 3.34 5.82
N SER A 96 -16.77 3.19 6.04
CA SER A 96 -17.37 3.14 7.38
C SER A 96 -17.24 1.80 8.11
N THR A 97 -16.73 0.75 7.44
CA THR A 97 -16.62 -0.58 8.04
C THR A 97 -15.48 -0.59 9.05
N VAL A 98 -15.74 -1.08 10.26
CA VAL A 98 -14.71 -1.20 11.31
C VAL A 98 -13.78 -2.36 11.01
N LEU A 99 -12.47 -2.09 11.04
CA LEU A 99 -11.43 -3.09 10.86
C LEU A 99 -11.26 -3.90 12.16
N LEU A 100 -11.75 -5.14 12.13
CA LEU A 100 -11.64 -6.08 13.26
C LEU A 100 -10.40 -6.97 13.18
N ASP A 101 -9.92 -7.24 11.96
CA ASP A 101 -8.84 -8.19 11.73
C ASP A 101 -7.48 -7.46 11.81
N PRO A 102 -6.46 -8.04 12.45
CA PRO A 102 -5.10 -7.48 12.43
C PRO A 102 -4.60 -7.29 10.99
N GLN A 103 -3.92 -6.19 10.71
CA GLN A 103 -3.40 -5.83 9.38
C GLN A 103 -2.71 -7.01 8.66
N ARG A 104 -1.85 -7.75 9.37
CA ARG A 104 -1.13 -8.91 8.79
C ARG A 104 -2.06 -10.02 8.35
N GLN A 105 -3.15 -10.26 9.09
CA GLN A 105 -4.15 -11.26 8.77
C GLN A 105 -5.02 -10.78 7.61
N PHE A 106 -5.49 -9.54 7.65
CA PHE A 106 -6.26 -8.93 6.57
C PHE A 106 -5.51 -8.96 5.23
N LEU A 107 -4.27 -8.43 5.20
CA LEU A 107 -3.40 -8.43 4.00
C LEU A 107 -2.90 -9.83 3.61
N SER A 108 -3.23 -10.84 4.42
CA SER A 108 -2.95 -12.22 4.06
C SER A 108 -3.94 -12.71 3.00
N ASN A 109 -5.20 -12.32 3.08
CA ASN A 109 -6.18 -12.70 2.06
C ASN A 109 -5.93 -11.87 0.78
N LEU A 110 -5.84 -12.56 -0.35
CA LEU A 110 -5.53 -11.93 -1.64
C LEU A 110 -6.67 -11.04 -2.13
N ALA A 111 -7.92 -11.50 -2.01
CA ALA A 111 -9.10 -10.75 -2.40
C ALA A 111 -9.22 -9.48 -1.55
N ASN A 112 -9.03 -9.58 -0.23
CA ASN A 112 -9.01 -8.42 0.66
C ASN A 112 -7.93 -7.42 0.27
N LYS A 113 -6.71 -7.90 -0.04
CA LYS A 113 -5.60 -7.04 -0.46
C LYS A 113 -5.90 -6.35 -1.80
N GLU A 114 -6.38 -7.08 -2.79
CA GLU A 114 -6.70 -6.53 -4.12
C GLU A 114 -7.85 -5.52 -4.06
N PHE A 115 -8.89 -5.84 -3.30
CA PHE A 115 -10.01 -4.92 -3.07
C PHE A 115 -9.58 -3.70 -2.25
N PHE A 116 -8.74 -3.86 -1.22
CA PHE A 116 -8.17 -2.72 -0.50
C PHE A 116 -7.35 -1.82 -1.42
N ILE A 117 -6.51 -2.40 -2.29
CA ILE A 117 -5.73 -1.64 -3.28
C ILE A 117 -6.67 -0.92 -4.25
N SER A 118 -7.72 -1.57 -4.74
CA SER A 118 -8.66 -0.94 -5.66
C SER A 118 -9.43 0.21 -5.01
N GLN A 119 -9.82 0.07 -3.75
CA GLN A 119 -10.45 1.15 -2.98
C GLN A 119 -9.47 2.28 -2.69
N THR A 120 -8.20 2.01 -2.35
CA THR A 120 -7.20 3.09 -2.20
C THR A 120 -6.94 3.88 -3.49
N ARG A 121 -7.26 3.34 -4.68
CA ARG A 121 -7.10 4.08 -5.95
C ARG A 121 -8.06 5.28 -6.03
N TRP A 122 -9.19 5.25 -5.32
CA TRP A 122 -10.24 6.26 -5.43
C TRP A 122 -9.98 7.50 -4.55
N PRO A 123 -9.72 7.40 -3.23
CA PRO A 123 -9.43 8.56 -2.37
C PRO A 123 -8.09 9.24 -2.69
N LEU A 124 -7.17 8.52 -3.34
CA LEU A 124 -5.81 8.99 -3.64
C LEU A 124 -5.67 9.81 -4.92
N GLY A 125 -6.58 9.62 -5.88
CA GLY A 125 -6.47 10.25 -7.20
C GLY A 125 -7.05 11.66 -7.31
N GLU A 126 -7.89 12.08 -6.35
CA GLU A 126 -8.70 13.30 -6.50
C GLU A 126 -8.05 14.57 -5.93
N ARG A 127 -6.89 14.46 -5.25
CA ARG A 127 -6.02 15.59 -4.93
C ARG A 127 -4.75 15.47 -5.77
N ARG A 128 -4.59 16.43 -6.69
CA ARG A 128 -3.57 16.49 -7.75
C ARG A 128 -2.21 15.98 -7.25
N HIS A 129 -1.59 15.11 -8.05
CA HIS A 129 -0.24 14.52 -7.90
C HIS A 129 -0.11 13.17 -7.18
N MET A 130 -1.03 12.23 -7.43
CA MET A 130 -0.79 10.79 -7.21
C MET A 130 -1.17 9.96 -8.44
N HIS A 131 -0.21 9.64 -9.30
CA HIS A 131 -0.44 8.91 -10.56
C HIS A 131 -0.25 7.39 -10.41
N VAL A 132 -1.31 6.63 -10.64
CA VAL A 132 -1.24 5.16 -10.67
C VAL A 132 -0.69 4.71 -12.04
N CYS A 133 0.60 4.39 -12.11
CA CYS A 133 1.18 3.75 -13.29
C CYS A 133 0.88 2.24 -13.27
N SER A 134 0.00 1.79 -14.17
CA SER A 134 -0.08 0.37 -14.54
C SER A 134 1.09 0.06 -15.46
N ASN A 135 2.01 -0.81 -15.03
CA ASN A 135 3.02 -1.34 -15.94
C ASN A 135 2.29 -2.18 -17.00
N ARG A 136 2.26 -1.65 -18.21
CA ARG A 136 1.83 -2.35 -19.43
C ARG A 136 2.90 -3.37 -19.82
#